data_AF-A0A2H9MKW9-F1
#
_entry.id   AF-A0A2H9MKW9-F1
#
_cell.length_a   1.000
_cell.length_b   1.000
_cell.length_c   1.000
_cell.angle_alpha   90.00
_cell.angle_beta   90.00
_cell.angle_gamma   90.00
#
_symmetry.space_group_name_H-M   'P 1'
#
loop_
_entity.id
_entity.type
_entity.pdbx_description
1 polymer ?
#
loop_
_entity_poly.entity_id
_entity_poly.type
_entity_poly.pdbx_seq_one_letter_code
_entity_poly.pdbx_strand_id
1 'polypeptide(L)'
;MPPTSIALTAEISKYYCKPGEKLFVSGKAAYNTGGNAADASITVIFDGEQYHGKTNADGTYSIDVFAPKEGSYIVDVSIADQVYNLSSVAPEQTVVVKEEVEPVNIIPFIIVAAITIAVIIVVFIFRKRLTLAIYILKAKMKKENFVECSECGATIPATAKKCPKCGTEFEAEVVKCSQCGAFIPRSAEKCPRCGAEFD
;
A
#
# COMPACT_ATOMS: atom_id res chain seq x y z
N MET A 1 -30.55 -66.26 5.54
CA MET A 1 -30.01 -65.98 6.89
C MET A 1 -30.35 -64.53 7.22
N PRO A 2 -30.80 -64.19 8.44
CA PRO A 2 -31.03 -62.80 8.81
C PRO A 2 -29.70 -62.01 8.81
N PRO A 3 -29.72 -60.70 8.51
CA PRO A 3 -28.56 -59.84 8.68
C PRO A 3 -27.98 -59.91 10.10
N THR A 4 -26.66 -59.83 10.23
CA THR A 4 -25.97 -59.79 11.53
C THR A 4 -25.10 -58.56 11.73
N SER A 5 -24.90 -57.76 10.68
CA SER A 5 -24.24 -56.47 10.77
C SER A 5 -24.75 -55.52 9.70
N ILE A 6 -24.58 -54.22 9.97
CA ILE A 6 -24.92 -53.12 9.07
C ILE A 6 -23.66 -52.28 8.85
N ALA A 7 -23.28 -52.10 7.59
CA ALA A 7 -22.20 -51.20 7.19
C ALA A 7 -22.81 -49.81 6.92
N LEU A 8 -22.15 -48.77 7.42
CA LEU A 8 -22.55 -47.38 7.25
C LEU A 8 -21.40 -46.60 6.61
N THR A 9 -21.70 -45.90 5.52
CA THR A 9 -20.80 -44.87 4.97
C THR A 9 -21.40 -43.49 5.23
N ALA A 10 -20.54 -42.49 5.40
CA ALA A 10 -20.93 -41.09 5.54
C ALA A 10 -19.92 -40.20 4.81
N GLU A 11 -20.40 -39.16 4.16
CA GLU A 11 -19.62 -38.13 3.49
C GLU A 11 -20.27 -36.77 3.72
N ILE A 12 -19.45 -35.79 4.09
CA ILE A 12 -19.88 -34.42 4.33
C ILE A 12 -19.68 -33.60 3.06
N SER A 13 -20.69 -32.82 2.66
CA SER A 13 -20.65 -32.04 1.42
C SER A 13 -19.51 -31.02 1.35
N LYS A 14 -19.02 -30.53 2.49
CA LYS A 14 -17.88 -29.60 2.60
C LYS A 14 -17.14 -29.79 3.94
N TYR A 15 -15.82 -29.72 3.90
CA TYR A 15 -14.95 -29.79 5.10
C TYR A 15 -14.48 -28.40 5.58
N TYR A 16 -14.77 -27.36 4.82
CA TYR A 16 -14.48 -25.95 5.14
C TYR A 16 -15.71 -25.11 4.84
N CYS A 17 -16.22 -24.38 5.84
CA CYS A 17 -17.48 -23.65 5.72
C CYS A 17 -17.53 -22.45 6.67
N LYS A 18 -18.51 -21.55 6.44
CA LYS A 18 -18.77 -20.40 7.32
C LYS A 18 -19.72 -20.78 8.45
N PRO A 19 -19.69 -20.07 9.59
CA PRO A 19 -20.71 -20.23 10.62
C PRO A 19 -22.14 -20.08 10.05
N GLY A 20 -23.04 -20.98 10.44
CA GLY A 20 -24.43 -21.01 9.97
C GLY A 20 -24.64 -21.51 8.54
N GLU A 21 -23.58 -21.88 7.81
CA GLU A 21 -23.71 -22.45 6.48
C GLU A 21 -24.38 -23.83 6.53
N LYS A 22 -25.33 -24.06 5.62
CA LYS A 22 -25.99 -25.36 5.47
C LYS A 22 -25.05 -26.36 4.78
N LEU A 23 -24.92 -27.54 5.36
CA LEU A 23 -24.16 -28.68 4.86
C LEU A 23 -25.07 -29.90 4.73
N PHE A 24 -24.63 -30.90 3.96
CA PHE A 24 -25.30 -32.18 3.83
C PHE A 24 -24.38 -33.28 4.31
N VAL A 25 -24.89 -34.15 5.19
CA VAL A 25 -24.25 -35.41 5.56
C VAL A 25 -25.02 -36.52 4.86
N SER A 26 -24.36 -37.21 3.94
CA SER A 26 -24.99 -38.22 3.09
C SER A 26 -24.20 -39.52 3.08
N GLY A 27 -24.84 -40.61 2.70
CA GLY A 27 -24.18 -41.90 2.71
C GLY A 27 -25.11 -43.05 2.40
N LYS A 28 -24.62 -44.28 2.65
CA LYS A 28 -25.35 -45.51 2.40
C LYS A 28 -25.20 -46.51 3.53
N ALA A 29 -26.29 -47.20 3.83
CA ALA A 29 -26.33 -48.32 4.75
C ALA A 29 -26.68 -49.63 4.03
N ALA A 30 -25.89 -50.68 4.28
CA ALA A 30 -26.09 -51.99 3.69
C ALA A 30 -25.83 -53.11 4.71
N TYR A 31 -26.62 -54.17 4.63
CA TYR A 31 -26.43 -55.37 5.43
C TYR A 31 -25.31 -56.24 4.86
N ASN A 32 -24.65 -57.02 5.71
CA ASN A 32 -23.65 -58.00 5.30
C ASN A 32 -24.17 -59.11 4.36
N THR A 33 -25.48 -59.28 4.26
CA THR A 33 -26.15 -60.22 3.35
C THR A 33 -26.45 -59.63 1.96
N GLY A 34 -26.07 -58.36 1.71
CA GLY A 34 -26.20 -57.69 0.41
C GLY A 34 -27.47 -56.85 0.23
N GLY A 35 -28.40 -56.87 1.19
CA GLY A 35 -29.60 -56.02 1.18
C GLY A 35 -29.32 -54.59 1.65
N ASN A 36 -30.16 -53.64 1.25
CA ASN A 36 -30.11 -52.26 1.76
C ASN A 36 -30.86 -52.16 3.08
N ALA A 37 -30.32 -51.39 4.03
CA ALA A 37 -31.00 -51.11 5.28
C ALA A 37 -31.94 -49.92 5.10
N ALA A 38 -33.21 -50.18 4.75
CA ALA A 38 -34.23 -49.16 4.52
C ALA A 38 -34.98 -48.80 5.82
N ASP A 39 -35.45 -47.55 5.94
CA ASP A 39 -36.15 -47.00 7.10
C ASP A 39 -35.37 -47.10 8.44
N ALA A 40 -34.05 -47.34 8.37
CA ALA A 40 -33.17 -47.36 9.52
C ALA A 40 -32.88 -45.91 9.97
N SER A 41 -32.80 -45.71 11.30
CA SER A 41 -32.64 -44.38 11.88
C SER A 41 -31.19 -43.92 11.82
N ILE A 42 -30.94 -42.75 11.26
CA ILE A 42 -29.64 -42.08 11.23
C ILE A 42 -29.62 -40.97 12.28
N THR A 43 -28.54 -40.87 13.03
CA THR A 43 -28.25 -39.74 13.90
C THR A 43 -26.88 -39.17 13.56
N VAL A 44 -26.86 -37.87 13.22
CA VAL A 44 -25.65 -37.08 13.01
C VAL A 44 -25.47 -36.15 14.21
N ILE A 45 -24.26 -36.06 14.75
CA ILE A 45 -23.92 -35.15 15.84
C ILE A 45 -22.89 -34.14 15.34
N PHE A 46 -23.20 -32.85 15.48
CA PHE A 46 -22.32 -31.75 15.09
C PHE A 46 -22.30 -30.70 16.21
N ASP A 47 -21.13 -30.51 16.85
CA ASP A 47 -20.98 -29.68 18.07
C ASP A 47 -21.95 -30.06 19.21
N GLY A 48 -22.21 -31.36 19.36
CA GLY A 48 -23.17 -31.89 20.35
C GLY A 48 -24.65 -31.73 19.96
N GLU A 49 -24.98 -31.00 18.89
CA GLU A 49 -26.33 -30.91 18.34
C GLU A 49 -26.66 -32.17 17.52
N GLN A 50 -27.85 -32.73 17.72
CA GLN A 50 -28.29 -33.96 17.05
C GLN A 50 -29.23 -33.66 15.90
N TYR A 51 -28.94 -34.26 14.76
CA TYR A 51 -29.74 -34.21 13.55
C TYR A 51 -30.20 -35.63 13.21
N HIS A 52 -31.50 -35.80 12.97
CA HIS A 52 -32.09 -37.11 12.76
C HIS A 52 -32.59 -37.26 11.32
N GLY A 53 -32.47 -38.47 10.80
CA GLY A 53 -33.02 -38.84 9.50
C GLY A 53 -33.25 -40.33 9.42
N LYS A 54 -33.67 -40.79 8.25
CA LYS A 54 -33.81 -42.22 7.97
C LYS A 54 -33.24 -42.55 6.61
N THR A 55 -32.89 -43.80 6.42
CA THR A 55 -32.49 -44.33 5.12
C THR A 55 -33.70 -44.56 4.21
N ASN A 56 -33.51 -44.30 2.91
CA ASN A 56 -34.46 -44.60 1.85
C ASN A 56 -34.52 -46.10 1.55
N ALA A 57 -35.43 -46.50 0.65
CA ALA A 57 -35.57 -47.89 0.21
C ALA A 57 -34.28 -48.52 -0.37
N ASP A 58 -33.39 -47.70 -0.92
CA ASP A 58 -32.09 -48.10 -1.45
C ASP A 58 -30.95 -48.04 -0.41
N GLY A 59 -31.28 -47.75 0.85
CA GLY A 59 -30.34 -47.62 1.97
C GLY A 59 -29.56 -46.31 1.98
N THR A 60 -29.84 -45.38 1.08
CA THR A 60 -29.19 -44.06 1.07
C THR A 60 -29.83 -43.11 2.05
N TYR A 61 -29.08 -42.10 2.52
CA TYR A 61 -29.62 -41.02 3.33
C TYR A 61 -28.93 -39.70 2.98
N SER A 62 -29.60 -38.59 3.30
CA SER A 62 -29.04 -37.24 3.24
C SER A 62 -29.71 -36.40 4.31
N ILE A 63 -28.92 -35.79 5.19
CA ILE A 63 -29.38 -34.99 6.32
C ILE A 63 -28.77 -33.61 6.22
N ASP A 64 -29.64 -32.60 6.33
CA ASP A 64 -29.27 -31.21 6.42
C ASP A 64 -28.72 -30.91 7.82
N VAL A 65 -27.51 -30.35 7.90
CA VAL A 65 -26.91 -29.86 9.15
C VAL A 65 -26.45 -28.43 8.99
N PHE A 66 -26.35 -27.67 10.08
CA PHE A 66 -25.89 -26.29 10.05
C PHE A 66 -24.55 -26.15 10.74
N ALA A 67 -23.61 -25.44 10.10
CA ALA A 67 -22.30 -25.19 10.67
C ALA A 67 -22.45 -24.39 11.99
N PRO A 68 -21.80 -24.84 13.09
CA PRO A 68 -21.80 -24.13 14.37
C PRO A 68 -20.98 -22.84 14.28
N LYS A 69 -20.54 -22.32 15.43
CA LYS A 69 -19.61 -21.18 15.47
C LYS A 69 -18.24 -21.58 14.92
N GLU A 70 -17.33 -20.61 14.85
CA GLU A 70 -15.95 -20.87 14.43
C GLU A 70 -15.28 -21.92 15.32
N GLY A 71 -14.64 -22.89 14.68
CA GLY A 71 -14.02 -24.01 15.37
C GLY A 71 -13.62 -25.15 14.45
N SER A 72 -13.08 -26.20 15.04
CA SER A 72 -12.79 -27.46 14.37
C SER A 72 -13.56 -28.55 15.08
N TYR A 73 -14.39 -29.28 14.34
CA TYR A 73 -15.39 -30.18 14.90
C TYR A 73 -15.26 -31.55 14.27
N ILE A 74 -15.45 -32.59 15.08
CA ILE A 74 -15.68 -33.95 14.60
C ILE A 74 -17.19 -34.10 14.38
N VAL A 75 -17.56 -34.68 13.24
CA VAL A 75 -18.95 -35.00 12.92
C VAL A 75 -19.14 -36.50 13.06
N ASP A 76 -19.93 -36.88 14.07
CA ASP A 76 -20.24 -38.28 14.34
C ASP A 76 -21.51 -38.69 13.59
N VAL A 77 -21.49 -39.86 12.95
CA VAL A 77 -22.65 -40.38 12.23
C VAL A 77 -22.89 -41.82 12.64
N SER A 78 -24.10 -42.10 13.12
CA SER A 78 -24.50 -43.41 13.60
C SER A 78 -25.82 -43.85 12.98
N ILE A 79 -26.01 -45.17 12.90
CA ILE A 79 -27.22 -45.80 12.44
C ILE A 79 -27.75 -46.78 13.48
N ALA A 80 -29.07 -46.84 13.62
CA ALA A 80 -29.78 -47.85 14.41
C ALA A 80 -30.93 -48.44 13.58
N ASP A 81 -30.89 -49.75 13.37
CA ASP A 81 -31.95 -50.52 12.73
C ASP A 81 -32.68 -51.37 13.77
N GLN A 82 -33.97 -51.07 13.98
CA GLN A 82 -34.80 -51.75 14.97
C GLN A 82 -35.29 -53.12 14.50
N VAL A 83 -35.32 -53.37 13.18
CA VAL A 83 -35.84 -54.63 12.62
C VAL A 83 -34.93 -55.80 12.99
N TYR A 84 -33.62 -55.61 12.87
CA TYR A 84 -32.62 -56.63 13.21
C TYR A 84 -31.81 -56.30 14.48
N ASN A 85 -32.15 -55.20 15.18
CA ASN A 85 -31.43 -54.70 16.35
C ASN A 85 -29.92 -54.51 16.09
N LEU A 86 -29.60 -53.86 14.97
CA LEU A 86 -28.23 -53.61 14.52
C LEU A 86 -27.90 -52.13 14.62
N SER A 87 -26.65 -51.82 14.92
CA SER A 87 -26.13 -50.46 14.94
C SER A 87 -24.74 -50.39 14.36
N SER A 88 -24.36 -49.24 13.83
CA SER A 88 -23.03 -48.98 13.30
C SER A 88 -22.71 -47.48 13.36
N VAL A 89 -21.42 -47.16 13.26
CA VAL A 89 -20.91 -45.79 13.28
C VAL A 89 -19.99 -45.62 12.07
N ALA A 90 -20.10 -44.50 11.38
CA ALA A 90 -19.24 -44.17 10.25
C ALA A 90 -17.85 -43.71 10.75
N PRO A 91 -16.81 -43.74 9.91
CA PRO A 91 -15.51 -43.16 10.26
C PRO A 91 -15.62 -41.67 10.62
N GLU A 92 -14.84 -41.25 11.61
CA GLU A 92 -14.76 -39.84 12.04
C GLU A 92 -14.34 -38.92 10.89
N GLN A 93 -15.00 -37.77 10.81
CA GLN A 93 -14.72 -36.73 9.81
C GLN A 93 -14.62 -35.38 10.50
N THR A 94 -13.65 -34.56 10.09
CA THR A 94 -13.41 -33.24 10.69
C THR A 94 -13.87 -32.12 9.76
N VAL A 95 -14.68 -31.20 10.28
CA VAL A 95 -15.11 -29.98 9.59
C VAL A 95 -14.51 -28.76 10.27
N VAL A 96 -13.92 -27.87 9.48
CA VAL A 96 -13.37 -26.60 9.94
C VAL A 96 -14.36 -25.49 9.59
N VAL A 97 -14.84 -24.80 10.62
CA VAL A 97 -15.74 -23.65 10.49
C VAL A 97 -14.94 -22.38 10.73
N LYS A 98 -14.85 -21.51 9.73
CA LYS A 98 -14.15 -20.22 9.82
C LYS A 98 -14.91 -19.16 9.04
N GLU A 99 -14.91 -17.95 9.56
CA GLU A 99 -15.45 -16.81 8.83
C GLU A 99 -14.59 -16.50 7.59
N GLU A 100 -15.24 -16.25 6.46
CA GLU A 100 -14.52 -15.89 5.24
C GLU A 100 -13.99 -14.48 5.40
N VAL A 101 -12.65 -14.36 5.44
CA VAL A 101 -12.00 -13.06 5.48
C VAL A 101 -12.14 -12.44 4.10
N GLU A 102 -13.12 -11.55 3.93
CA GLU A 102 -13.24 -10.78 2.70
C GLU A 102 -11.92 -10.01 2.45
N PRO A 103 -11.41 -9.98 1.21
CA PRO A 103 -10.20 -9.25 0.92
C PRO A 103 -10.43 -7.76 1.23
N VAL A 104 -9.68 -7.23 2.18
CA VAL A 104 -9.75 -5.80 2.54
C VAL A 104 -9.45 -4.96 1.30
N ASN A 105 -10.42 -4.17 0.84
CA ASN A 105 -10.24 -3.28 -0.29
C ASN A 105 -9.41 -2.05 0.12
N ILE A 106 -8.10 -2.12 -0.10
CA ILE A 106 -7.15 -1.04 0.23
C ILE A 106 -7.02 0.04 -0.86
N ILE A 107 -7.69 -0.11 -2.01
CA ILE A 107 -7.66 0.87 -3.12
C ILE A 107 -7.95 2.31 -2.66
N PRO A 108 -9.00 2.60 -1.86
CA PRO A 108 -9.26 3.97 -1.40
C PRO A 108 -8.11 4.56 -0.57
N PHE A 109 -7.44 3.75 0.26
CA PHE A 109 -6.29 4.21 1.06
C PHE A 109 -5.10 4.58 0.16
N ILE A 110 -4.84 3.80 -0.88
CA ILE A 110 -3.76 4.07 -1.85
C ILE A 110 -4.04 5.38 -2.61
N ILE A 111 -5.29 5.61 -3.03
CA ILE A 111 -5.68 6.85 -3.74
C ILE A 111 -5.47 8.07 -2.83
N VAL A 112 -5.91 8.00 -1.56
CA VAL A 112 -5.72 9.10 -0.59
C VAL A 112 -4.23 9.36 -0.34
N ALA A 113 -3.41 8.31 -0.20
CA ALA A 113 -1.97 8.44 -0.04
C ALA A 113 -1.31 9.10 -1.28
N ALA A 114 -1.71 8.71 -2.49
CA ALA A 114 -1.19 9.29 -3.72
C ALA A 114 -1.55 10.79 -3.85
N ILE A 115 -2.79 11.16 -3.52
CA ILE A 115 -3.25 12.56 -3.55
C ILE A 115 -2.50 13.41 -2.52
N THR A 116 -2.31 12.91 -1.29
CA THR A 116 -1.59 13.65 -0.25
C THR A 116 -0.12 13.88 -0.64
N ILE A 117 0.55 12.87 -1.20
CA ILE A 117 1.93 13.00 -1.72
C ILE A 117 1.98 14.02 -2.86
N ALA A 118 1.05 13.96 -3.81
CA ALA A 118 1.00 14.91 -4.93
C ALA A 118 0.83 16.35 -4.45
N VAL A 119 -0.06 16.59 -3.47
CA VAL A 119 -0.26 17.92 -2.87
C VAL A 119 1.00 18.41 -2.18
N ILE A 120 1.71 17.55 -1.42
CA ILE A 120 2.97 17.91 -0.77
C ILE A 120 4.04 18.31 -1.80
N ILE A 121 4.17 17.55 -2.89
CA ILE A 121 5.11 17.84 -3.98
C ILE A 121 4.78 19.18 -4.62
N VAL A 122 3.50 19.43 -4.93
CA VAL A 122 3.04 20.70 -5.51
C VAL A 122 3.37 21.86 -4.57
N VAL A 123 3.05 21.76 -3.28
CA VAL A 123 3.37 22.78 -2.27
C VAL A 123 4.89 23.01 -2.18
N PHE A 124 5.70 21.97 -2.24
CA PHE A 124 7.16 22.09 -2.21
C PHE A 124 7.71 22.78 -3.47
N ILE A 125 7.19 22.46 -4.65
CA ILE A 125 7.55 23.12 -5.91
C ILE A 125 7.15 24.60 -5.86
N PHE A 126 5.93 24.92 -5.42
CA PHE A 126 5.46 26.30 -5.27
C PHE A 126 6.31 27.08 -4.26
N ARG A 127 6.60 26.49 -3.09
CA ARG A 127 7.51 27.10 -2.09
C ARG A 127 8.90 27.34 -2.67
N LYS A 128 9.49 26.35 -3.33
CA LYS A 128 10.84 26.49 -3.93
C LYS A 128 10.87 27.55 -5.03
N ARG A 129 9.84 27.60 -5.90
CA ARG A 129 9.71 28.64 -6.93
C ARG A 129 9.52 30.03 -6.32
N LEU A 130 8.70 30.15 -5.28
CA LEU A 130 8.46 31.40 -4.56
C LEU A 130 9.74 31.90 -3.87
N THR A 131 10.43 31.03 -3.12
CA THR A 131 11.70 31.38 -2.45
C THR A 131 12.78 31.77 -3.46
N LEU A 132 12.88 31.06 -4.60
CA LEU A 132 13.83 31.39 -5.66
C LEU A 132 13.48 32.73 -6.33
N ALA A 133 12.20 33.01 -6.58
CA ALA A 133 11.76 34.29 -7.13
C ALA A 133 12.08 35.46 -6.17
N ILE A 134 11.80 35.30 -4.86
CA ILE A 134 12.13 36.27 -3.82
C ILE A 134 13.65 36.48 -3.75
N TYR A 135 14.44 35.40 -3.83
CA TYR A 135 15.89 35.46 -3.81
C TYR A 135 16.44 36.26 -5.01
N ILE A 136 15.94 36.01 -6.22
CA ILE A 136 16.34 36.74 -7.44
C ILE A 136 15.98 38.23 -7.34
N LEU A 137 14.79 38.57 -6.81
CA LEU A 137 14.38 39.97 -6.58
C LEU A 137 15.35 40.68 -5.63
N LYS A 138 15.74 40.04 -4.53
CA LYS A 138 16.75 40.59 -3.59
C LYS A 138 18.13 40.73 -4.24
N ALA A 139 18.55 39.75 -5.04
CA ALA A 139 19.85 39.79 -5.72
C ALA A 139 19.95 40.95 -6.74
N LYS A 140 18.87 41.25 -7.47
CA LYS A 140 18.85 42.38 -8.41
C LYS A 140 19.05 43.75 -7.75
N MET A 141 18.67 43.92 -6.48
CA MET A 141 18.84 45.19 -5.77
C MET A 141 20.21 45.39 -5.11
N LYS A 142 21.11 44.38 -5.11
CA LYS A 142 22.41 44.45 -4.42
C LYS A 142 23.60 44.81 -5.33
N LYS A 143 23.36 45.25 -6.58
CA LYS A 143 24.41 45.44 -7.60
C LYS A 143 24.82 46.91 -7.86
N GLU A 144 24.79 47.77 -6.85
CA GLU A 144 25.40 49.10 -6.95
C GLU A 144 26.38 49.29 -5.80
N ASN A 145 27.68 49.28 -6.14
CA ASN A 145 28.73 49.65 -5.20
C ASN A 145 28.83 51.18 -5.18
N PHE A 146 28.63 51.77 -4.01
CA PHE A 146 28.74 53.21 -3.81
C PHE A 146 30.06 53.55 -3.16
N VAL A 147 30.67 54.66 -3.58
CA VAL A 147 31.93 55.22 -3.08
C VAL A 147 31.72 56.68 -2.69
N GLU A 148 32.53 57.20 -1.78
CA GLU A 148 32.46 58.60 -1.36
C GLU A 148 33.30 59.48 -2.28
N CYS A 149 32.72 60.57 -2.76
CA CYS A 149 33.43 61.57 -3.56
C CYS A 149 34.48 62.27 -2.68
N SER A 150 35.75 62.23 -3.09
CA SER A 150 36.86 62.85 -2.34
C SER A 150 36.73 64.36 -2.13
N GLU A 151 36.05 65.05 -3.05
CA GLU A 151 35.94 66.52 -3.02
C GLU A 151 34.79 67.04 -2.15
N CYS A 152 33.67 66.32 -2.09
CA CYS A 152 32.46 66.81 -1.40
C CYS A 152 31.83 65.82 -0.43
N GLY A 153 32.38 64.61 -0.29
CA GLY A 153 31.90 63.56 0.62
C GLY A 153 30.59 62.88 0.19
N ALA A 154 30.04 63.23 -0.97
CA ALA A 154 28.80 62.61 -1.44
C ALA A 154 28.99 61.14 -1.82
N THR A 155 28.11 60.26 -1.34
CA THR A 155 28.05 58.85 -1.74
C THR A 155 27.49 58.74 -3.16
N ILE A 156 28.30 58.26 -4.10
CA ILE A 156 28.01 58.20 -5.53
C ILE A 156 28.30 56.80 -6.07
N PRO A 157 27.70 56.36 -7.19
CA PRO A 157 28.02 55.05 -7.75
C PRO A 157 29.48 55.00 -8.22
N ALA A 158 30.16 53.89 -7.95
CA ALA A 158 31.59 53.70 -8.24
C ALA A 158 31.97 53.88 -9.72
N THR A 159 30.99 53.78 -10.64
CA THR A 159 31.19 53.93 -12.08
C THR A 159 30.94 55.35 -12.59
N ALA A 160 30.62 56.33 -11.73
CA ALA A 160 30.37 57.70 -12.13
C ALA A 160 31.68 58.36 -12.61
N LYS A 161 31.72 58.84 -13.87
CA LYS A 161 32.86 59.60 -14.42
C LYS A 161 32.91 61.06 -13.92
N LYS A 162 31.81 61.54 -13.36
CA LYS A 162 31.64 62.89 -12.84
C LYS A 162 30.74 62.84 -11.61
N CYS A 163 31.09 63.58 -10.57
CA CYS A 163 30.26 63.67 -9.38
C CYS A 163 28.96 64.43 -9.70
N PRO A 164 27.77 63.83 -9.52
CA PRO A 164 26.50 64.50 -9.76
C PRO A 164 26.16 65.59 -8.72
N LYS A 165 26.90 65.66 -7.61
CA LYS A 165 26.68 66.65 -6.53
C LYS A 165 27.54 67.90 -6.66
N CYS A 166 28.85 67.76 -6.87
CA CYS A 166 29.77 68.89 -6.96
C CYS A 166 30.30 69.16 -8.37
N GLY A 167 30.02 68.28 -9.33
CA GLY A 167 30.46 68.45 -10.72
C GLY A 167 31.93 68.17 -10.99
N THR A 168 32.70 67.68 -10.01
CA THR A 168 34.10 67.27 -10.23
C THR A 168 34.15 66.08 -11.18
N GLU A 169 34.95 66.18 -12.24
CA GLU A 169 35.27 65.06 -13.13
C GLU A 169 36.39 64.24 -12.51
N PHE A 170 36.22 62.92 -12.45
CA PHE A 170 37.24 62.05 -11.91
C PHE A 170 38.26 61.77 -13.00
N GLU A 171 39.51 62.17 -12.76
CA GLU A 171 40.60 61.82 -13.67
C GLU A 171 40.77 60.30 -13.68
N ALA A 172 40.72 59.70 -14.86
CA ALA A 172 41.03 58.29 -14.99
C ALA A 172 42.48 58.10 -14.57
N GLU A 173 42.73 57.34 -13.51
CA GLU A 173 44.09 57.06 -13.03
C GLU A 173 44.93 56.54 -14.19
N VAL A 174 45.91 57.34 -14.62
CA VAL A 174 46.87 56.95 -15.65
C VAL A 174 48.11 56.39 -14.99
N VAL A 175 48.50 55.19 -15.40
CA VAL A 175 49.71 54.50 -14.97
C VAL A 175 50.75 54.55 -16.07
N LYS A 176 52.03 54.55 -15.69
CA LYS A 176 53.13 54.53 -16.66
C LYS A 176 53.41 53.08 -17.06
N CYS A 177 53.33 52.78 -18.36
CA CYS A 177 53.71 51.48 -18.89
C CYS A 177 55.18 51.19 -18.56
N SER A 178 55.43 50.08 -17.87
CA SER A 178 56.78 49.65 -17.49
C SER A 178 57.67 49.33 -18.69
N GLN A 179 57.08 48.94 -19.83
CA GLN A 179 57.81 48.53 -21.03
C GLN A 179 58.21 49.71 -21.93
N CYS A 180 57.28 50.65 -22.19
CA CYS A 180 57.54 51.75 -23.13
C CYS A 180 57.46 53.16 -22.54
N GLY A 181 57.09 53.28 -21.26
CA GLY A 181 57.00 54.54 -20.54
C GLY A 181 55.79 55.42 -20.90
N ALA A 182 54.87 54.94 -21.75
CA ALA A 182 53.65 55.68 -22.09
C ALA A 182 52.68 55.72 -20.90
N PHE A 183 52.03 56.86 -20.67
CA PHE A 183 50.94 56.99 -19.71
C PHE A 183 49.65 56.42 -20.31
N ILE A 184 49.05 55.46 -19.62
CA ILE A 184 47.90 54.68 -20.09
C ILE A 184 46.87 54.61 -18.96
N PRO A 185 45.57 54.50 -19.27
CA PRO A 185 44.58 54.33 -18.21
C PRO A 185 44.82 53.00 -17.49
N ARG A 186 44.70 53.00 -16.15
CA ARG A 186 44.87 51.80 -15.31
C ARG A 186 43.96 50.64 -15.69
N SER A 187 42.85 50.93 -16.36
CA SER A 187 41.89 49.94 -16.85
C SER A 187 42.23 49.34 -18.21
N ALA A 188 43.37 49.67 -18.82
CA ALA A 188 43.79 49.09 -20.10
C ALA A 188 44.47 47.74 -19.89
N GLU A 189 43.94 46.68 -20.49
CA GLU A 189 44.53 45.32 -20.45
C GLU A 189 45.79 45.21 -21.32
N LYS A 190 45.95 46.08 -22.33
CA LYS A 190 47.13 46.11 -23.20
C LYS A 190 47.57 47.54 -23.50
N CYS A 191 48.87 47.73 -23.66
CA CYS A 191 49.45 49.02 -23.96
C CYS A 191 49.13 49.41 -25.42
N PRO A 192 48.38 50.50 -25.68
CA PRO A 192 48.08 50.92 -27.04
C PRO A 192 49.31 51.44 -27.80
N ARG A 193 50.42 51.70 -27.09
CA ARG A 193 51.64 52.30 -27.66
C ARG A 193 52.71 51.28 -28.01
N CYS A 194 52.80 50.15 -27.30
CA CYS A 194 53.81 49.13 -27.55
C CYS A 194 53.27 47.69 -27.56
N GLY A 195 51.97 47.49 -27.33
CA GLY A 195 51.33 46.18 -27.34
C GLY A 195 51.62 45.30 -26.13
N ALA A 196 52.36 45.78 -25.12
CA ALA A 196 52.62 45.03 -23.89
C ALA A 196 51.32 44.75 -23.14
N GLU A 197 51.06 43.50 -22.80
CA GLU A 197 49.91 43.08 -22.00
C GLU A 197 50.20 43.34 -20.52
N PHE A 198 49.19 43.80 -19.78
CA PHE A 198 49.27 44.04 -18.35
C PHE A 198 48.48 42.93 -17.66
N ASP A 199 49.20 41.98 -17.07
CA ASP A 199 48.63 40.94 -16.19
C ASP A 199 48.19 41.52 -14.84
#